data_AF-A0A0P1GJY4-F1
#
_entry.id   AF-A0A0P1GJY4-F1
#
_cell.length_a   1.000
_cell.length_b   1.000
_cell.length_c   1.000
_cell.angle_alpha   90.00
_cell.angle_beta   90.00
_cell.angle_gamma   90.00
#
_symmetry.space_group_name_H-M   'P 1'
#
loop_
_entity.id
_entity.type
_entity.pdbx_description
1 polymer ?
#
loop_
_entity_poly.entity_id
_entity_poly.type
_entity_poly.pdbx_seq_one_letter_code
_entity_poly.pdbx_strand_id
1 'polypeptide(L)' 'MSKEISVTRRDDGQIQVIKGTWSDTFPEDQRQPWIEWYEQMQKDHGYEGYGEMAQRLRDLG' A
#
# COMPACT_ATOMS: atom_id res chain seq x y z
N MET A 1 -17.41 -7.75 5.76
CA MET A 1 -17.20 -6.74 4.70
C MET A 1 -15.72 -6.68 4.41
N SER A 2 -15.29 -7.25 3.30
CA SER A 2 -13.91 -7.11 2.80
C SER A 2 -13.71 -5.64 2.43
N LYS A 3 -12.90 -4.92 3.22
CA LYS A 3 -12.46 -3.56 2.89
C LYS A 3 -11.35 -3.72 1.85
N GLU A 4 -11.73 -3.73 0.57
CA GLU A 4 -10.81 -3.84 -0.56
C GLU A 4 -9.66 -2.82 -0.45
N ILE A 5 -8.45 -3.25 -0.80
CA ILE A 5 -7.27 -2.39 -0.83
C ILE A 5 -7.16 -1.79 -2.23
N SER A 6 -7.19 -0.46 -2.29
CA SER A 6 -6.99 0.30 -3.53
C SER A 6 -5.68 1.07 -3.45
N VAL A 7 -4.88 1.01 -4.51
CA VAL A 7 -3.66 1.80 -4.67
C VAL A 7 -3.76 2.58 -5.97
N THR A 8 -3.56 3.89 -5.93
CA THR A 8 -3.69 4.78 -7.09
C THR A 8 -2.60 5.81 -7.10
N ARG A 9 -2.09 6.16 -8.31
CA ARG A 9 -1.26 7.34 -8.52
C ARG A 9 -2.17 8.54 -8.77
N ARG A 10 -1.97 9.62 -8.03
CA ARG A 10 -2.72 10.88 -8.13
C ARG A 10 -2.13 11.78 -9.21
N ASP A 11 -2.88 12.79 -9.62
CA ASP A 11 -2.46 13.76 -10.65
C ASP A 11 -1.20 14.57 -10.26
N ASP A 12 -0.92 14.68 -8.96
CA ASP A 12 0.28 15.34 -8.41
C ASP A 12 1.50 14.40 -8.29
N GLY A 13 1.38 13.15 -8.78
CA GLY A 13 2.44 12.15 -8.73
C GLY A 13 2.58 11.43 -7.39
N GLN A 14 1.73 11.74 -6.40
CA GLN A 14 1.69 10.99 -5.15
C GLN A 14 0.97 9.66 -5.30
N ILE A 15 1.29 8.71 -4.44
CA ILE A 15 0.60 7.43 -4.33
C ILE A 15 -0.36 7.50 -3.15
N GLN A 16 -1.58 7.03 -3.36
CA GLN A 16 -2.57 6.87 -2.31
C GLN A 16 -2.93 5.40 -2.15
N VAL A 17 -2.88 4.91 -0.90
CA VAL A 17 -3.37 3.59 -0.50
C VAL A 17 -4.63 3.79 0.32
N ILE A 18 -5.71 3.05 0.02
CA ILE A 18 -6.99 3.10 0.73
C ILE A 18 -7.39 1.70 1.16
N LYS A 19 -7.87 1.57 2.40
CA LYS A 19 -8.48 0.36 2.95
C LYS A 19 -9.66 0.71 3.85
N GLY A 20 -10.86 0.73 3.26
CA GLY A 20 -12.08 1.17 3.94
C GLY A 20 -11.98 2.62 4.41
N THR A 21 -11.93 2.86 5.71
CA THR A 21 -11.84 4.21 6.30
C THR A 21 -10.40 4.70 6.52
N TRP A 22 -9.41 3.82 6.34
CA TRP A 22 -8.00 4.18 6.46
C TRP A 22 -7.45 4.50 5.08
N SER A 23 -6.63 5.53 5.00
CA SER A 23 -5.88 5.89 3.79
C SER A 23 -4.55 6.51 4.15
N ASP A 24 -3.56 6.31 3.31
CA ASP A 24 -2.27 6.99 3.39
C ASP A 24 -1.91 7.60 2.03
N THR A 25 -1.09 8.65 2.03
CA THR A 25 -0.63 9.30 0.81
C THR A 25 0.83 9.70 0.97
N PHE A 26 1.66 9.27 0.02
CA PHE A 26 3.10 9.46 0.06
C PHE A 26 3.66 9.66 -1.35
N PRO A 27 4.83 10.31 -1.49
CA PRO A 27 5.46 10.52 -2.78
C PRO A 27 5.97 9.21 -3.42
N GLU A 28 6.08 9.17 -4.75
CA GLU A 28 6.50 7.99 -5.52
C GLU A 28 7.89 7.46 -5.12
N ASP A 29 8.81 8.33 -4.71
CA ASP A 29 10.15 7.95 -4.24
C ASP A 29 10.12 7.10 -2.96
N GLN A 30 9.04 7.18 -2.18
CA GLN A 30 8.82 6.35 -1.00
C GLN A 30 8.12 5.02 -1.30
N ARG A 31 7.73 4.75 -2.55
CA ARG A 31 7.01 3.51 -2.91
C ARG A 31 7.76 2.25 -2.49
N GLN A 32 9.05 2.19 -2.81
CA GLN A 32 9.89 1.04 -2.47
C GLN A 32 10.05 0.85 -0.95
N PRO A 33 10.39 1.90 -0.16
CA PRO A 33 10.35 1.83 1.31
C PRO A 33 9.01 1.34 1.88
N TRP A 34 7.88 1.79 1.34
CA TRP A 34 6.55 1.34 1.79
C TRP A 34 6.30 -0.13 1.49
N ILE A 35 6.68 -0.62 0.30
CA ILE A 35 6.61 -2.04 -0.06
C ILE A 35 7.37 -2.88 0.98
N GLU A 36 8.62 -2.52 1.26
CA GLU A 36 9.46 -3.25 2.21
C GLU A 36 8.89 -3.23 3.63
N TRP A 37 8.35 -2.08 4.05
CA TRP A 37 7.69 -1.95 5.35
C TRP A 37 6.46 -2.86 5.46
N TYR A 38 5.60 -2.90 4.44
CA TYR A 38 4.43 -3.77 4.43
C TYR A 38 4.80 -5.25 4.45
N GLU A 39 5.83 -5.66 3.72
CA GLU A 39 6.32 -7.04 3.77
C GLU A 39 6.85 -7.42 5.14
N GLN A 40 7.57 -6.51 5.79
CA GLN A 40 8.04 -6.71 7.15
C GLN A 40 6.86 -6.83 8.13
N MET A 41 5.86 -5.95 8.02
CA MET A 41 4.65 -6.01 8.84
C MET A 41 3.85 -7.30 8.62
N GLN A 42 3.82 -7.83 7.39
CA GLN A 42 3.21 -9.14 7.13
C GLN A 42 3.95 -10.25 7.88
N LYS A 43 5.28 -10.25 7.86
CA LYS A 43 6.10 -11.24 8.57
C LYS A 43 5.91 -11.14 10.09
N ASP A 44 5.84 -9.92 10.62
CA ASP A 44 5.78 -9.67 12.06
C ASP A 44 4.39 -9.91 12.65
N HIS A 45 3.33 -9.57 11.91
CA HIS A 45 1.95 -9.59 12.43
C HIS A 45 1.04 -10.62 11.76
N GLY A 46 1.47 -11.27 10.67
CA GLY A 46 0.70 -12.28 9.96
C GLY A 46 -0.56 -11.75 9.26
N TYR A 47 -0.75 -10.43 9.20
CA TYR A 47 -1.93 -9.86 8.57
C TYR A 47 -1.79 -9.82 7.04
N GLU A 48 -2.59 -10.63 6.34
CA GLU A 48 -2.54 -10.78 4.88
C GLU A 48 -2.72 -9.46 4.12
N GLY A 49 -3.46 -8.51 4.68
CA GLY A 49 -3.68 -7.21 4.05
C GLY A 49 -2.39 -6.40 3.87
N TYR A 50 -1.35 -6.64 4.67
CA TYR A 50 -0.05 -6.02 4.44
C TYR A 50 0.62 -6.57 3.17
N GLY A 51 0.57 -7.89 2.96
CA GLY A 51 1.06 -8.50 1.72
C GLY A 51 0.31 -8.01 0.49
N GLU A 52 -1.02 -7.86 0.60
CA GLU A 52 -1.83 -7.28 -0.48
C GLU A 52 -1.44 -5.82 -0.77
N MET A 53 -1.21 -4.98 0.24
CA MET A 53 -0.74 -3.59 0.03
C MET A 53 0.61 -3.54 -0.69
N ALA A 54 1.57 -4.36 -0.26
CA ALA A 54 2.89 -4.45 -0.90
C ALA A 54 2.77 -4.87 -2.37
N GLN A 55 1.95 -5.89 -2.66
CA GLN A 55 1.74 -6.37 -4.02
C GLN A 55 1.09 -5.31 -4.91
N ARG A 56 0.03 -4.63 -4.43
CA ARG A 56 -0.63 -3.56 -5.17
C ARG A 56 0.29 -2.38 -5.48
N LEU A 57 1.21 -2.06 -4.57
CA LEU A 57 2.22 -1.03 -4.81
C LEU A 57 3.25 -1.46 -5.87
N ARG A 58 3.63 -2.74 -5.94
CA ARG A 58 4.50 -3.25 -7.01
C ARG A 58 3.83 -3.20 -8.38
N ASP A 59 2.56 -3.56 -8.42
CA ASP A 59 1.76 -3.62 -9.64
C ASP A 59 1.34 -2.22 -10.14
N LEU A 60 1.65 -1.17 -9.37
CA LEU A 60 1.42 0.22 -9.76
C LEU A 60 2.40 0.62 -10.89
N GLY A 61 1.88 0.69 -12.11
CA GLY A 61 2.57 1.20 -13.32
C GLY A 61 2.69 2.72 -13.32
#